data_AF-A0A1V2KJ77-F1
#
_entry.id   AF-A0A1V2KJ77-F1
#
_cell.length_a   1.000
_cell.length_b   1.000
_cell.length_c   1.000
_cell.angle_alpha   90.00
_cell.angle_beta   90.00
_cell.angle_gamma   90.00
#
_symmetry.space_group_name_H-M   'P 1'
#
loop_
_entity.id
_entity.type
_entity.pdbx_description
1 polymer ?
#
loop_
_entity_poly.entity_id
_entity_poly.type
_entity_poly.pdbx_seq_one_letter_code
_entity_poly.pdbx_strand_id
1 'polypeptide(L)'
;MGNDVSDTLANTYSRHGQFPGQETVRAWESDSQTELSKTLDANFNSLSTAKRFNGIGTGLIAQFVKGGGAGFSQSVMYASADRAQNAGEIKADQSLLHSKADNLVSLSIKTASGKTVTFSLSSQSEGLGVQATVDGGTLSDSELEAVGKLGSAFQASVDGLTATPPKLDLSQLTQFDSRLLASVDLSVKLKTLDGQGLSLAFHADTQSRTTRLSGALGQLDLAVDLQNSAILGDAKQQAKALKSYLAQFERAQERGNAKPELMAMFKDAFSAMNASYPQGASLPQALTRNPTDQNMQTGLADFKASLKQASESTNPMRPSEVDGFAYEVSQKTRVGGTSTLDRSISQVQQSSLSASFHKGLRGEKAPALDGSAESQNYLYVQVQDKASSLATLGYKDGMLTDASVSQEASQNTRTQKYVMGKRVDETFVPAQASVKRDYLVLLEYAAKESEKSEDALETSSLKDALANLQASVILQEDPSALVR
;
A
#
# COMPACT_ATOMS: atom_id res chain seq x y z
N MET A 1 19.04 -9.47 -76.94
CA MET A 1 17.98 -8.49 -76.62
C MET A 1 16.87 -9.31 -75.98
N GLY A 2 16.84 -9.46 -74.65
CA GLY A 2 16.26 -8.49 -73.69
C GLY A 2 14.74 -8.74 -73.65
N ASN A 3 14.07 -9.10 -72.56
CA ASN A 3 14.29 -8.89 -71.12
C ASN A 3 13.81 -10.10 -70.32
N ASP A 4 14.50 -10.34 -69.20
CA ASP A 4 14.10 -11.22 -68.11
C ASP A 4 12.75 -10.82 -67.51
N VAL A 5 11.96 -11.85 -67.21
CA VAL A 5 10.70 -11.78 -66.48
C VAL A 5 11.03 -11.47 -65.02
N SER A 6 10.87 -10.21 -64.59
CA SER A 6 10.85 -9.87 -63.16
C SER A 6 9.48 -10.15 -62.58
N ASP A 7 9.38 -11.35 -62.02
CA ASP A 7 8.71 -11.73 -60.77
C ASP A 7 7.76 -10.67 -60.16
N THR A 8 6.47 -10.77 -60.49
CA THR A 8 5.37 -9.98 -59.89
C THR A 8 4.66 -10.76 -58.79
N LEU A 9 5.37 -11.53 -57.96
CA LEU A 9 4.76 -12.32 -56.89
C LEU A 9 5.64 -12.42 -55.63
N ALA A 10 5.86 -11.31 -54.92
CA ALA A 10 6.17 -11.38 -53.49
C ALA A 10 6.11 -10.00 -52.83
N ASN A 11 4.92 -9.56 -52.41
CA ASN A 11 4.71 -8.69 -51.25
C ASN A 11 3.21 -8.63 -50.94
N THR A 12 2.59 -9.79 -50.72
CA THR A 12 1.16 -9.89 -50.38
C THR A 12 0.88 -9.63 -48.89
N TYR A 13 1.92 -9.55 -48.06
CA TYR A 13 1.77 -9.37 -46.61
C TYR A 13 2.88 -8.46 -46.04
N SER A 14 2.48 -7.43 -45.30
CA SER A 14 3.37 -6.67 -44.41
C SER A 14 3.71 -7.50 -43.16
N ARG A 15 4.63 -7.02 -42.30
CA ARG A 15 4.98 -7.66 -41.01
C ARG A 15 3.76 -7.88 -40.08
N HIS A 16 2.61 -7.29 -40.39
CA HIS A 16 1.33 -7.41 -39.69
C HIS A 16 0.24 -8.15 -40.52
N GLY A 17 0.57 -8.73 -41.67
CA GLY A 17 -0.34 -9.59 -42.43
C GLY A 17 -1.49 -8.87 -43.14
N GLN A 18 -1.32 -7.61 -43.57
CA GLN A 18 -2.41 -6.82 -44.18
C GLN A 18 -2.43 -6.81 -45.72
N PHE A 19 -3.65 -6.79 -46.28
CA PHE A 19 -3.93 -6.61 -47.71
C PHE A 19 -3.59 -5.19 -48.20
N PRO A 20 -3.27 -5.01 -49.50
CA PRO A 20 -3.08 -3.69 -50.10
C PRO A 20 -4.33 -2.81 -49.91
N GLY A 21 -4.15 -1.59 -49.38
CA GLY A 21 -5.24 -0.65 -49.07
C GLY A 21 -5.68 -0.59 -47.61
N GLN A 22 -5.07 -1.38 -46.71
CA GLN A 22 -5.26 -1.29 -45.25
C GLN A 22 -3.98 -0.84 -44.53
N GLU A 23 -3.34 0.23 -45.01
CA GLU A 23 -2.15 0.77 -44.35
C GLU A 23 -2.53 1.35 -42.97
N THR A 24 -1.97 0.76 -41.92
CA THR A 24 -2.02 1.31 -40.56
C THR A 24 -0.99 2.43 -40.44
N VAL A 25 -1.45 3.61 -40.07
CA VAL A 25 -0.61 4.78 -39.81
C VAL A 25 -0.62 5.10 -38.32
N ARG A 26 0.42 5.81 -37.87
CA ARG A 26 0.42 6.42 -36.52
C ARG A 26 -0.33 7.74 -36.57
N ALA A 27 -1.44 7.79 -35.85
CA ALA A 27 -2.19 9.02 -35.65
C ALA A 27 -1.76 9.68 -34.33
N TRP A 28 -1.33 10.94 -34.43
CA TRP A 28 -0.97 11.77 -33.29
C TRP A 28 -2.08 12.78 -33.00
N GLU A 29 -2.28 13.09 -31.73
CA GLU A 29 -3.27 14.09 -31.29
C GLU A 29 -2.85 15.53 -31.58
N SER A 30 -1.55 15.80 -31.53
CA SER A 30 -0.96 17.12 -31.78
C SER A 30 0.50 16.95 -32.23
N ASP A 31 1.13 18.06 -32.65
CA ASP A 31 2.51 18.08 -33.14
C ASP A 31 3.48 17.31 -32.22
N SER A 32 4.17 16.32 -32.78
CA SER A 32 4.93 15.31 -32.02
C SER A 32 6.38 15.72 -31.74
N GLN A 33 6.67 17.01 -31.57
CA GLN A 33 8.05 17.53 -31.46
C GLN A 33 8.56 17.65 -30.02
N THR A 34 7.70 17.46 -29.02
CA THR A 34 8.10 17.58 -27.61
C THR A 34 8.92 16.36 -27.15
N GLU A 35 9.74 16.52 -26.11
CA GLU A 35 10.48 15.39 -25.51
C GLU A 35 9.53 14.31 -24.96
N LEU A 36 8.36 14.70 -24.48
CA LEU A 36 7.31 13.76 -24.07
C LEU A 36 6.75 12.98 -25.27
N SER A 37 6.52 13.64 -26.41
CA SER A 37 6.11 12.97 -27.65
C SER A 37 7.17 11.96 -28.12
N LYS A 38 8.47 12.28 -28.03
CA LYS A 38 9.55 11.33 -28.34
C LYS A 38 9.56 10.12 -27.39
N THR A 39 9.32 10.37 -26.10
CA THR A 39 9.22 9.30 -25.09
C THR A 39 8.01 8.39 -25.37
N LEU A 40 6.85 8.97 -25.70
CA LEU A 40 5.66 8.23 -26.13
C LEU A 40 5.96 7.35 -27.34
N ASP A 41 6.64 7.89 -28.37
CA ASP A 41 6.97 7.16 -29.59
C ASP A 41 7.90 5.97 -29.33
N ALA A 42 8.93 6.19 -28.50
CA ALA A 42 9.89 5.15 -28.10
C ALA A 42 9.22 4.01 -27.32
N ASN A 43 8.23 4.35 -26.49
CA ASN A 43 7.52 3.40 -25.62
C ASN A 43 6.33 2.72 -26.31
N PHE A 44 5.80 3.30 -27.38
CA PHE A 44 4.52 2.96 -27.99
C PHE A 44 4.40 1.47 -28.35
N ASN A 45 5.43 0.92 -29.02
CA ASN A 45 5.47 -0.46 -29.52
C ASN A 45 5.85 -1.49 -28.45
N SER A 46 6.00 -1.10 -27.18
CA SER A 46 6.46 -2.03 -26.16
C SER A 46 5.38 -3.02 -25.76
N LEU A 47 5.77 -4.28 -25.55
CA LEU A 47 4.85 -5.35 -25.15
C LEU A 47 4.54 -5.35 -23.65
N SER A 48 5.39 -4.74 -22.82
CA SER A 48 5.17 -4.68 -21.36
C SER A 48 4.64 -3.32 -20.94
N THR A 49 3.59 -3.31 -20.10
CA THR A 49 3.00 -2.09 -19.55
C THR A 49 4.04 -1.21 -18.85
N ALA A 50 4.99 -1.81 -18.13
CA ALA A 50 6.09 -1.11 -17.47
C ALA A 50 6.93 -0.27 -18.46
N LYS A 51 7.33 -0.87 -19.59
CA LYS A 51 8.09 -0.14 -20.62
C LYS A 51 7.21 0.89 -21.34
N ARG A 52 5.92 0.61 -21.51
CA ARG A 52 4.99 1.58 -22.13
C ARG A 52 4.86 2.86 -21.29
N PHE A 53 4.89 2.76 -19.96
CA PHE A 53 4.81 3.93 -19.07
C PHE A 53 6.16 4.49 -18.60
N ASN A 54 7.28 3.91 -19.04
CA ASN A 54 8.60 4.28 -18.55
C ASN A 54 8.92 5.77 -18.81
N GLY A 55 9.18 6.53 -17.75
CA GLY A 55 9.50 7.95 -17.80
C GLY A 55 8.35 8.89 -18.18
N ILE A 56 7.16 8.35 -18.50
CA ILE A 56 6.03 9.15 -18.97
C ILE A 56 5.40 9.98 -17.85
N GLY A 57 5.26 9.43 -16.64
CA GLY A 57 4.71 10.15 -15.49
C GLY A 57 5.54 11.39 -15.13
N THR A 58 6.86 11.22 -15.01
CA THR A 58 7.78 12.35 -14.79
C THR A 58 7.76 13.32 -15.97
N GLY A 59 7.80 12.81 -17.20
CA GLY A 59 7.80 13.63 -18.41
C GLY A 59 6.54 14.48 -18.58
N LEU A 60 5.38 13.93 -18.22
CA LEU A 60 4.09 14.62 -18.26
C LEU A 60 4.05 15.78 -17.26
N ILE A 61 4.45 15.53 -16.01
CA ILE A 61 4.49 16.59 -14.98
C ILE A 61 5.52 17.66 -15.35
N ALA A 62 6.69 17.28 -15.88
CA ALA A 62 7.69 18.23 -16.36
C ALA A 62 7.18 19.09 -17.53
N GLN A 63 6.46 18.49 -18.48
CA GLN A 63 5.84 19.20 -19.61
C GLN A 63 4.77 20.19 -19.13
N PHE A 64 3.95 19.80 -18.15
CA PHE A 64 2.96 20.65 -17.52
C PHE A 64 3.59 21.87 -16.82
N VAL A 65 4.64 21.67 -16.02
CA VAL A 65 5.38 22.74 -15.36
C VAL A 65 6.02 23.68 -16.37
N LYS A 66 6.67 23.15 -17.42
CA LYS A 66 7.25 23.94 -18.50
C LYS A 66 6.20 24.78 -19.25
N GLY A 67 4.96 24.28 -19.34
CA GLY A 67 3.82 24.98 -19.91
C GLY A 67 3.16 26.00 -18.99
N GLY A 68 3.76 26.34 -17.83
CA GLY A 68 3.20 27.29 -16.88
C GLY A 68 1.94 26.79 -16.17
N GLY A 69 1.75 25.47 -16.08
CA GLY A 69 0.56 24.87 -15.48
C GLY A 69 -0.67 24.89 -16.39
N ALA A 70 -0.50 25.06 -17.69
CA ALA A 70 -1.57 24.89 -18.67
C ALA A 70 -1.89 23.40 -18.89
N GLY A 71 -3.16 23.08 -19.15
CA GLY A 71 -3.58 21.73 -19.53
C GLY A 71 -2.84 21.23 -20.77
N PHE A 72 -2.63 19.93 -20.83
CA PHE A 72 -1.88 19.26 -21.89
C PHE A 72 -2.56 17.94 -22.27
N SER A 73 -2.56 17.57 -23.54
CA SER A 73 -3.10 16.29 -24.01
C SER A 73 -2.29 15.83 -25.20
N GLN A 74 -1.86 14.58 -25.19
CA GLN A 74 -1.11 13.98 -26.29
C GLN A 74 -1.37 12.48 -26.33
N SER A 75 -1.54 11.93 -27.52
CA SER A 75 -1.63 10.50 -27.72
C SER A 75 -1.04 10.09 -29.06
N VAL A 76 -0.62 8.84 -29.12
CA VAL A 76 -0.23 8.12 -30.34
C VAL A 76 -1.01 6.82 -30.40
N MET A 77 -1.60 6.54 -31.56
CA MET A 77 -2.31 5.28 -31.79
C MET A 77 -2.15 4.79 -33.22
N TYR A 78 -2.33 3.49 -33.42
CA TYR A 78 -2.52 2.93 -34.74
C TYR A 78 -3.95 3.19 -35.21
N ALA A 79 -4.10 3.70 -36.44
CA ALA A 79 -5.37 3.89 -37.10
C ALA A 79 -5.24 3.51 -38.58
N SER A 80 -6.34 3.16 -39.25
CA SER A 80 -6.33 3.06 -40.71
C SER A 80 -6.10 4.45 -41.33
N ALA A 81 -5.50 4.51 -42.51
CA ALA A 81 -5.25 5.78 -43.22
C ALA A 81 -6.52 6.64 -43.37
N ASP A 82 -7.65 6.03 -43.76
CA ASP A 82 -8.94 6.74 -43.89
C ASP A 82 -9.42 7.33 -42.56
N ARG A 83 -9.28 6.56 -41.47
CA ARG A 83 -9.69 6.97 -40.13
C ARG A 83 -8.78 8.06 -39.56
N ALA A 84 -7.48 7.98 -39.83
CA ALA A 84 -6.53 9.01 -39.45
C ALA A 84 -6.77 10.34 -40.18
N GLN A 85 -7.33 10.30 -41.39
CA GLN A 85 -7.73 11.51 -42.15
C GLN A 85 -9.06 12.10 -41.69
N ASN A 86 -9.92 11.33 -41.02
CA ASN A 86 -11.17 11.82 -40.46
C ASN A 86 -10.98 12.42 -39.06
N ALA A 87 -10.85 13.74 -38.99
CA ALA A 87 -10.61 14.49 -37.75
C ALA A 87 -11.65 14.24 -36.64
N GLY A 88 -12.92 13.97 -37.00
CA GLY A 88 -13.97 13.68 -36.03
C GLY A 88 -13.86 12.30 -35.41
N GLU A 89 -13.59 11.29 -36.26
CA GLU A 89 -13.42 9.91 -35.82
C GLU A 89 -12.15 9.74 -34.98
N ILE A 90 -11.01 10.26 -35.45
CA ILE A 90 -9.75 10.11 -34.71
C ILE A 90 -9.80 10.81 -33.35
N LYS A 91 -10.46 11.96 -33.26
CA LYS A 91 -10.65 12.67 -31.98
C LYS A 91 -11.53 11.88 -31.03
N ALA A 92 -12.54 11.16 -31.53
CA ALA A 92 -13.35 10.27 -30.70
C ALA A 92 -12.52 9.09 -30.17
N ASP A 93 -11.70 8.47 -31.02
CA ASP A 93 -10.80 7.38 -30.62
C ASP A 93 -9.76 7.85 -29.59
N GLN A 94 -9.21 9.06 -29.74
CA GLN A 94 -8.31 9.69 -28.76
C GLN A 94 -9.00 9.96 -27.43
N SER A 95 -10.25 10.46 -27.45
CA SER A 95 -11.03 10.65 -26.23
C SER A 95 -11.35 9.33 -25.51
N LEU A 96 -11.61 8.25 -26.27
CA LEU A 96 -11.79 6.92 -25.72
C LEU A 96 -10.50 6.38 -25.11
N LEU A 97 -9.35 6.58 -25.76
CA LEU A 97 -8.04 6.20 -25.22
C LEU A 97 -7.81 6.85 -23.85
N HIS A 98 -8.02 8.16 -23.73
CA HIS A 98 -7.79 8.89 -22.47
C HIS A 98 -8.74 8.50 -21.33
N SER A 99 -9.94 8.01 -21.65
CA SER A 99 -11.00 7.78 -20.65
C SER A 99 -11.32 6.31 -20.37
N LYS A 100 -11.03 5.40 -21.31
CA LYS A 100 -11.49 4.01 -21.29
C LYS A 100 -10.43 3.00 -21.72
N ALA A 101 -9.15 3.38 -21.77
CA ALA A 101 -8.07 2.44 -22.03
C ALA A 101 -8.07 1.23 -21.07
N ASP A 102 -7.48 0.15 -21.54
CA ASP A 102 -7.27 -1.07 -20.75
C ASP A 102 -6.48 -0.79 -19.47
N ASN A 103 -5.44 0.04 -19.60
CA ASN A 103 -4.61 0.51 -18.52
C ASN A 103 -4.81 2.02 -18.37
N LEU A 104 -5.18 2.46 -17.18
CA LEU A 104 -5.37 3.86 -16.84
C LEU A 104 -4.73 4.11 -15.47
N VAL A 105 -3.80 5.06 -15.42
CA VAL A 105 -3.18 5.57 -14.20
C VAL A 105 -3.54 7.03 -14.09
N SER A 106 -4.01 7.51 -12.95
CA SER A 106 -4.32 8.91 -12.73
C SER A 106 -3.81 9.39 -11.38
N LEU A 107 -3.13 10.53 -11.36
CA LEU A 107 -2.72 11.26 -10.17
C LEU A 107 -3.48 12.58 -10.14
N SER A 108 -4.32 12.79 -9.12
CA SER A 108 -5.01 14.05 -8.87
C SER A 108 -4.40 14.74 -7.66
N ILE A 109 -4.15 16.04 -7.75
CA ILE A 109 -3.54 16.85 -6.71
C ILE A 109 -4.45 18.05 -6.48
N LYS A 110 -4.93 18.19 -5.25
CA LYS A 110 -5.67 19.37 -4.83
C LYS A 110 -4.71 20.35 -4.18
N THR A 111 -4.70 21.61 -4.60
CA THR A 111 -3.89 22.66 -3.98
C THR A 111 -4.59 23.24 -2.76
N ALA A 112 -3.84 23.91 -1.88
CA ALA A 112 -4.38 24.59 -0.71
C ALA A 112 -5.33 25.75 -1.10
N SER A 113 -5.15 26.34 -2.29
CA SER A 113 -6.09 27.35 -2.82
C SER A 113 -7.37 26.75 -3.45
N GLY A 114 -7.49 25.42 -3.49
CA GLY A 114 -8.68 24.72 -3.96
C GLY A 114 -8.66 24.32 -5.45
N LYS A 115 -7.54 24.50 -6.14
CA LYS A 115 -7.35 24.05 -7.54
C LYS A 115 -7.13 22.55 -7.57
N THR A 116 -7.51 21.90 -8.66
CA THR A 116 -7.25 20.47 -8.86
C THR A 116 -6.49 20.27 -10.15
N VAL A 117 -5.34 19.60 -10.07
CA VAL A 117 -4.57 19.18 -11.24
C VAL A 117 -4.65 17.67 -11.35
N THR A 118 -5.07 17.16 -12.51
CA THR A 118 -5.14 15.72 -12.74
C THR A 118 -4.26 15.32 -13.91
N PHE A 119 -3.32 14.44 -13.64
CA PHE A 119 -2.47 13.76 -14.61
C PHE A 119 -3.02 12.37 -14.88
N SER A 120 -3.04 11.95 -16.14
CA SER A 120 -3.45 10.61 -16.53
C SER A 120 -2.51 10.01 -17.57
N LEU A 121 -2.25 8.71 -17.43
CA LEU A 121 -1.52 7.86 -18.37
C LEU A 121 -2.47 6.77 -18.84
N SER A 122 -2.64 6.62 -20.14
CA SER A 122 -3.55 5.64 -20.74
C SER A 122 -2.80 4.74 -21.70
N SER A 123 -3.04 3.44 -21.63
CA SER A 123 -2.40 2.46 -22.51
C SER A 123 -3.36 1.31 -22.87
N GLN A 124 -3.49 1.04 -24.17
CA GLN A 124 -4.22 -0.09 -24.75
C GLN A 124 -3.42 -0.67 -25.93
N SER A 125 -3.76 -1.85 -26.46
CA SER A 125 -2.93 -2.52 -27.50
C SER A 125 -2.46 -1.58 -28.61
N GLU A 126 -3.38 -0.79 -29.17
CA GLU A 126 -3.11 0.10 -30.30
C GLU A 126 -2.81 1.56 -29.91
N GLY A 127 -2.77 1.91 -28.61
CA GLY A 127 -2.79 3.31 -28.18
C GLY A 127 -1.99 3.59 -26.90
N LEU A 128 -1.31 4.72 -26.87
CA LEU A 128 -0.65 5.27 -25.69
C LEU A 128 -0.95 6.77 -25.61
N GLY A 129 -1.37 7.24 -24.44
CA GLY A 129 -1.85 8.60 -24.25
C GLY A 129 -1.52 9.15 -22.88
N VAL A 130 -1.46 10.47 -22.80
CA VAL A 130 -1.25 11.24 -21.59
C VAL A 130 -2.11 12.49 -21.61
N GLN A 131 -2.55 12.90 -20.42
CA GLN A 131 -3.31 14.13 -20.27
C GLN A 131 -3.02 14.78 -18.91
N ALA A 132 -2.95 16.10 -18.90
CA ALA A 132 -2.93 16.95 -17.72
C ALA A 132 -4.10 17.94 -17.81
N THR A 133 -4.95 17.97 -16.79
CA THR A 133 -6.10 18.88 -16.70
C THR A 133 -5.99 19.73 -15.44
N VAL A 134 -6.54 20.95 -15.49
CA VAL A 134 -6.56 21.88 -14.37
C VAL A 134 -7.95 22.45 -14.21
N ASP A 135 -8.52 22.26 -13.02
CA ASP A 135 -9.78 22.82 -12.60
C ASP A 135 -9.55 23.86 -11.49
N GLY A 136 -10.34 24.95 -11.51
CA GLY A 136 -10.22 26.04 -10.52
C GLY A 136 -9.23 27.15 -10.89
N GLY A 137 -8.81 27.23 -12.15
CA GLY A 137 -7.97 28.30 -12.71
C GLY A 137 -6.46 28.10 -12.54
N THR A 138 -5.67 29.11 -12.90
CA THR A 138 -4.20 29.03 -12.94
C THR A 138 -3.59 28.83 -11.56
N LEU A 139 -2.56 27.98 -11.48
CA LEU A 139 -1.76 27.76 -10.27
C LEU A 139 -0.83 28.96 -10.02
N SER A 140 -0.54 29.23 -8.75
CA SER A 140 0.59 30.10 -8.40
C SER A 140 1.94 29.41 -8.68
N ASP A 141 3.02 30.18 -8.80
CA ASP A 141 4.36 29.64 -9.05
C ASP A 141 4.79 28.63 -7.97
N SER A 142 4.44 28.87 -6.71
CA SER A 142 4.75 27.97 -5.59
C SER A 142 3.93 26.67 -5.63
N GLU A 143 2.64 26.74 -5.99
CA GLU A 143 1.81 25.55 -6.21
C GLU A 143 2.33 24.74 -7.40
N LEU A 144 2.71 25.40 -8.50
CA LEU A 144 3.24 24.76 -9.68
C LEU A 144 4.57 24.04 -9.38
N GLU A 145 5.46 24.67 -8.62
CA GLU A 145 6.70 24.04 -8.15
C GLU A 145 6.42 22.83 -7.25
N ALA A 146 5.45 22.95 -6.33
CA ALA A 146 5.06 21.84 -5.44
C ALA A 146 4.48 20.65 -6.22
N VAL A 147 3.65 20.89 -7.24
CA VAL A 147 3.15 19.86 -8.16
C VAL A 147 4.31 19.22 -8.92
N GLY A 148 5.27 20.02 -9.40
CA GLY A 148 6.46 19.53 -10.10
C GLY A 148 7.28 18.52 -9.30
N LYS A 149 7.40 18.72 -7.98
CA LYS A 149 8.14 17.83 -7.07
C LYS A 149 7.53 16.43 -6.96
N LEU A 150 6.25 16.25 -7.29
CA LEU A 150 5.59 14.95 -7.29
C LEU A 150 5.87 14.11 -8.55
N GLY A 151 6.56 14.67 -9.56
CA GLY A 151 6.89 13.98 -10.82
C GLY A 151 7.57 12.62 -10.62
N SER A 152 8.67 12.60 -9.87
CA SER A 152 9.41 11.35 -9.61
C SER A 152 8.64 10.39 -8.72
N ALA A 153 7.83 10.90 -7.77
CA ALA A 153 6.98 10.07 -6.93
C ALA A 153 5.90 9.36 -7.76
N PHE A 154 5.26 10.08 -8.68
CA PHE A 154 4.26 9.53 -9.60
C PHE A 154 4.87 8.42 -10.45
N GLN A 155 6.03 8.67 -11.06
CA GLN A 155 6.70 7.67 -11.87
C GLN A 155 7.10 6.44 -11.04
N ALA A 156 7.64 6.63 -9.84
CA ALA A 156 8.02 5.51 -8.96
C ALA A 156 6.81 4.63 -8.62
N SER A 157 5.65 5.23 -8.31
CA SER A 157 4.42 4.46 -8.07
C SER A 157 3.99 3.64 -9.29
N VAL A 158 4.10 4.20 -10.49
CA VAL A 158 3.79 3.49 -11.75
C VAL A 158 4.79 2.38 -12.04
N ASP A 159 6.08 2.64 -11.88
CA ASP A 159 7.15 1.67 -12.10
C ASP A 159 7.04 0.51 -11.11
N GLY A 160 6.79 0.78 -9.83
CA GLY A 160 6.59 -0.24 -8.79
C GLY A 160 5.38 -1.15 -9.07
N LEU A 161 4.24 -0.56 -9.46
CA LEU A 161 3.01 -1.32 -9.76
C LEU A 161 3.14 -2.18 -11.02
N THR A 162 3.95 -1.77 -11.97
CA THR A 162 4.16 -2.48 -13.24
C THR A 162 5.39 -3.40 -13.23
N ALA A 163 6.16 -3.40 -12.13
CA ALA A 163 7.30 -4.28 -11.93
C ALA A 163 6.88 -5.75 -11.78
N THR A 164 7.86 -6.64 -11.90
CA THR A 164 7.68 -8.08 -11.67
C THR A 164 8.75 -8.57 -10.67
N PRO A 165 8.38 -8.91 -9.43
CA PRO A 165 7.04 -8.81 -8.82
C PRO A 165 6.61 -7.34 -8.58
N PRO A 166 5.29 -7.07 -8.47
CA PRO A 166 4.78 -5.72 -8.22
C PRO A 166 5.10 -5.23 -6.80
N LYS A 167 5.23 -3.91 -6.65
CA LYS A 167 5.53 -3.21 -5.38
C LYS A 167 4.68 -1.93 -5.25
N LEU A 168 4.51 -1.44 -4.01
CA LEU A 168 3.76 -0.21 -3.75
C LEU A 168 4.67 0.94 -3.30
N ASP A 169 5.24 1.66 -4.26
CA ASP A 169 6.08 2.83 -4.01
C ASP A 169 5.24 4.12 -3.81
N LEU A 170 4.56 4.21 -2.66
CA LEU A 170 3.63 5.31 -2.33
C LEU A 170 4.22 6.35 -1.36
N SER A 171 5.36 6.06 -0.74
CA SER A 171 5.89 6.86 0.38
C SER A 171 6.14 8.33 0.02
N GLN A 172 6.68 8.61 -1.18
CA GLN A 172 6.97 9.97 -1.64
C GLN A 172 5.70 10.77 -1.97
N LEU A 173 4.58 10.11 -2.29
CA LEU A 173 3.29 10.78 -2.47
C LEU A 173 2.69 11.30 -1.16
N THR A 174 3.24 10.90 -0.01
CA THR A 174 2.79 11.38 1.31
C THR A 174 3.56 12.60 1.84
N GLN A 175 4.64 13.00 1.15
CA GLN A 175 5.63 13.99 1.64
C GLN A 175 5.44 15.40 1.06
N PHE A 176 4.21 15.77 0.72
CA PHE A 176 3.92 17.10 0.17
C PHE A 176 3.82 18.18 1.26
N ASP A 177 4.08 19.43 0.88
CA ASP A 177 3.87 20.58 1.76
C ASP A 177 2.37 20.90 1.85
N SER A 178 1.77 20.58 2.99
CA SER A 178 0.34 20.82 3.25
C SER A 178 -0.10 22.29 3.16
N ARG A 179 0.84 23.24 3.20
CA ARG A 179 0.54 24.67 2.99
C ARG A 179 0.30 25.01 1.53
N LEU A 180 0.79 24.19 0.61
CA LEU A 180 0.67 24.37 -0.84
C LEU A 180 -0.31 23.36 -1.45
N LEU A 181 -0.31 22.12 -0.95
CA LEU A 181 -1.14 21.02 -1.45
C LEU A 181 -2.07 20.52 -0.36
N ALA A 182 -3.37 20.43 -0.65
CA ALA A 182 -4.40 19.95 0.26
C ALA A 182 -4.50 18.41 0.26
N SER A 183 -4.44 17.77 -0.91
CA SER A 183 -4.49 16.30 -1.03
C SER A 183 -3.77 15.80 -2.27
N VAL A 184 -3.39 14.51 -2.22
CA VAL A 184 -2.84 13.74 -3.34
C VAL A 184 -3.62 12.43 -3.44
N ASP A 185 -4.13 12.15 -4.63
CA ASP A 185 -4.97 10.99 -4.94
C ASP A 185 -4.35 10.23 -6.12
N LEU A 186 -4.13 8.92 -5.99
CA LEU A 186 -3.65 8.05 -7.06
C LEU A 186 -4.67 6.96 -7.32
N SER A 187 -5.16 6.89 -8.56
CA SER A 187 -6.07 5.86 -9.05
C SER A 187 -5.39 5.07 -10.17
N VAL A 188 -5.34 3.75 -10.04
CA VAL A 188 -4.73 2.87 -11.04
C VAL A 188 -5.69 1.76 -11.40
N LYS A 189 -5.78 1.47 -12.69
CA LYS A 189 -6.45 0.31 -13.27
C LYS A 189 -5.51 -0.26 -14.32
N LEU A 190 -5.02 -1.48 -14.12
CA LEU A 190 -4.17 -2.18 -15.07
C LEU A 190 -4.82 -3.50 -15.45
N LYS A 191 -4.66 -3.92 -16.70
CA LYS A 191 -4.86 -5.31 -17.12
C LYS A 191 -3.52 -6.02 -17.12
N THR A 192 -3.41 -7.10 -16.35
CA THR A 192 -2.24 -7.98 -16.42
C THR A 192 -2.26 -8.79 -17.72
N LEU A 193 -1.13 -9.40 -18.06
CA LEU A 193 -0.99 -10.25 -19.26
C LEU A 193 -2.00 -11.41 -19.28
N ASP A 194 -2.41 -11.89 -18.11
CA ASP A 194 -3.38 -12.98 -17.95
C ASP A 194 -4.85 -12.48 -18.01
N GLY A 195 -5.06 -11.21 -18.35
CA GLY A 195 -6.39 -10.57 -18.43
C GLY A 195 -7.01 -10.22 -17.08
N GLN A 196 -6.31 -10.46 -15.96
CA GLN A 196 -6.79 -10.12 -14.63
C GLN A 196 -6.58 -8.63 -14.35
N GLY A 197 -7.58 -7.98 -13.77
CA GLY A 197 -7.49 -6.57 -13.41
C GLY A 197 -6.73 -6.36 -12.10
N LEU A 198 -5.85 -5.35 -12.07
CA LEU A 198 -5.32 -4.76 -10.85
C LEU A 198 -5.91 -3.36 -10.70
N SER A 199 -6.50 -3.06 -9.54
CA SER A 199 -6.91 -1.71 -9.17
C SER A 199 -6.21 -1.24 -7.90
N LEU A 200 -5.85 0.04 -7.88
CA LEU A 200 -5.35 0.76 -6.69
C LEU A 200 -6.12 2.07 -6.56
N ALA A 201 -6.54 2.39 -5.35
CA ALA A 201 -6.97 3.72 -4.96
C ALA A 201 -6.16 4.13 -3.73
N PHE A 202 -5.44 5.25 -3.84
CA PHE A 202 -4.66 5.85 -2.77
C PHE A 202 -5.09 7.30 -2.57
N HIS A 203 -5.15 7.72 -1.32
CA HIS A 203 -5.45 9.09 -0.91
C HIS A 203 -4.54 9.48 0.25
N ALA A 204 -4.02 10.71 0.23
CA ALA A 204 -3.33 11.32 1.35
C ALA A 204 -3.67 12.80 1.47
N ASP A 205 -4.11 13.20 2.66
CA ASP A 205 -4.30 14.59 3.07
C ASP A 205 -3.77 14.81 4.50
N THR A 206 -4.11 15.94 5.12
CA THR A 206 -3.69 16.27 6.50
C THR A 206 -4.51 15.56 7.58
N GLN A 207 -5.64 14.93 7.22
CA GLN A 207 -6.58 14.30 8.13
C GLN A 207 -6.50 12.78 8.09
N SER A 208 -6.19 12.20 6.94
CA SER A 208 -6.21 10.77 6.73
C SER A 208 -5.32 10.32 5.57
N ARG A 209 -5.01 9.03 5.57
CA ARG A 209 -4.42 8.35 4.43
C ARG A 209 -5.14 7.04 4.21
N THR A 210 -5.41 6.70 2.95
CA THR A 210 -6.04 5.43 2.60
C THR A 210 -5.36 4.78 1.41
N THR A 211 -5.29 3.45 1.42
CA THR A 211 -4.85 2.63 0.30
C THR A 211 -5.77 1.43 0.18
N ARG A 212 -6.36 1.23 -0.99
CA ARG A 212 -7.13 0.04 -1.34
C ARG A 212 -6.60 -0.55 -2.63
N LEU A 213 -6.22 -1.81 -2.62
CA LEU A 213 -5.78 -2.54 -3.82
C LEU A 213 -6.57 -3.85 -3.96
N SER A 214 -6.92 -4.18 -5.20
CA SER A 214 -7.58 -5.43 -5.57
C SER A 214 -6.94 -5.99 -6.83
N GLY A 215 -6.63 -7.28 -6.85
CA GLY A 215 -6.11 -7.95 -8.03
C GLY A 215 -6.06 -9.47 -7.89
N ALA A 216 -5.34 -10.12 -8.80
CA ALA A 216 -5.20 -11.57 -8.89
C ALA A 216 -4.75 -12.25 -7.58
N LEU A 217 -3.84 -11.60 -6.85
CA LEU A 217 -3.29 -12.14 -5.61
C LEU A 217 -4.27 -12.02 -4.44
N GLY A 218 -5.19 -11.05 -4.48
CA GLY A 218 -6.09 -10.73 -3.38
C GLY A 218 -6.40 -9.24 -3.27
N GLN A 219 -6.80 -8.84 -2.07
CA GLN A 219 -7.21 -7.50 -1.71
C GLN A 219 -6.42 -7.01 -0.49
N LEU A 220 -6.13 -5.72 -0.44
CA LEU A 220 -5.65 -5.02 0.75
C LEU A 220 -6.42 -3.72 0.94
N ASP A 221 -6.61 -3.35 2.20
CA ASP A 221 -7.31 -2.15 2.61
C ASP A 221 -6.60 -1.56 3.83
N LEU A 222 -6.23 -0.29 3.77
CA LEU A 222 -5.50 0.39 4.82
C LEU A 222 -6.05 1.82 4.97
N ALA A 223 -6.32 2.21 6.20
CA ALA A 223 -6.72 3.56 6.56
C ALA A 223 -5.95 4.02 7.80
N VAL A 224 -5.38 5.22 7.75
CA VAL A 224 -4.66 5.87 8.85
C VAL A 224 -5.35 7.20 9.15
N ASP A 225 -5.64 7.44 10.43
CA ASP A 225 -6.28 8.65 10.96
C ASP A 225 -5.23 9.60 11.52
N LEU A 226 -5.08 10.75 10.89
CA LEU A 226 -4.10 11.80 11.23
C LEU A 226 -4.73 12.95 12.04
N GLN A 227 -6.03 12.90 12.33
CA GLN A 227 -6.73 13.99 13.01
C GLN A 227 -6.23 14.20 14.44
N ASN A 228 -5.75 13.13 15.08
CA ASN A 228 -5.24 13.18 16.44
C ASN A 228 -3.71 13.32 16.46
N SER A 229 -3.19 14.53 16.22
CA SER A 229 -1.74 14.76 16.29
C SER A 229 -1.16 14.67 17.71
N ALA A 230 -2.01 14.64 18.74
CA ALA A 230 -1.59 14.57 20.14
C ALA A 230 -1.00 13.20 20.52
N ILE A 231 -1.41 12.13 19.83
CA ILE A 231 -0.96 10.75 20.11
C ILE A 231 0.30 10.37 19.34
N LEU A 232 0.76 11.24 18.42
CA LEU A 232 1.94 10.98 17.60
C LEU A 232 3.20 11.06 18.47
N GLY A 233 3.97 9.98 18.44
CA GLY A 233 5.26 9.88 19.09
C GLY A 233 6.34 10.66 18.35
N ASP A 234 7.57 10.65 18.87
CA ASP A 234 8.72 11.16 18.12
C ASP A 234 9.12 10.20 16.97
N ALA A 235 10.04 10.64 16.10
CA ALA A 235 10.48 9.85 14.95
C ALA A 235 11.12 8.49 15.34
N LYS A 236 11.81 8.41 16.49
CA LYS A 236 12.43 7.16 16.96
C LYS A 236 11.35 6.19 17.44
N GLN A 237 10.36 6.70 18.16
CA GLN A 237 9.21 5.95 18.65
C GLN A 237 8.40 5.37 17.48
N GLN A 238 8.09 6.22 16.49
CA GLN A 238 7.40 5.84 15.26
C GLN A 238 8.16 4.75 14.49
N ALA A 239 9.47 4.92 14.29
CA ALA A 239 10.29 3.94 13.59
C ALA A 239 10.32 2.57 14.29
N LYS A 240 10.40 2.55 15.63
CA LYS A 240 10.36 1.32 16.42
C LYS A 240 9.01 0.62 16.35
N ALA A 241 7.91 1.37 16.42
CA ALA A 241 6.57 0.83 16.29
C ALA A 241 6.33 0.27 14.88
N LEU A 242 6.70 1.03 13.84
CA LEU A 242 6.63 0.57 12.44
C LEU A 242 7.40 -0.73 12.24
N LYS A 243 8.66 -0.80 12.70
CA LYS A 243 9.46 -2.03 12.63
C LYS A 243 8.78 -3.21 13.33
N SER A 244 8.14 -2.97 14.46
CA SER A 244 7.47 -4.03 15.23
C SER A 244 6.22 -4.56 14.52
N TYR A 245 5.42 -3.69 13.90
CA TYR A 245 4.29 -4.13 13.06
C TYR A 245 4.77 -4.88 11.81
N LEU A 246 5.85 -4.43 11.16
CA LEU A 246 6.41 -5.15 10.01
C LEU A 246 6.89 -6.56 10.39
N ALA A 247 7.49 -6.73 11.57
CA ALA A 247 7.86 -8.04 12.09
C ALA A 247 6.64 -8.90 12.47
N GLN A 248 5.53 -8.28 12.93
CA GLN A 248 4.27 -9.00 13.13
C GLN A 248 3.73 -9.52 11.80
N PHE A 249 3.77 -8.72 10.74
CA PHE A 249 3.28 -9.14 9.43
C PHE A 249 4.11 -10.30 8.84
N GLU A 250 5.42 -10.31 9.09
CA GLU A 250 6.29 -11.44 8.74
C GLU A 250 5.90 -12.73 9.48
N ARG A 251 5.67 -12.66 10.80
CA ARG A 251 5.21 -13.82 11.57
C ARG A 251 3.83 -14.31 11.14
N ALA A 252 2.91 -13.39 10.84
CA ALA A 252 1.60 -13.73 10.30
C ALA A 252 1.73 -14.41 8.92
N GLN A 253 2.61 -13.91 8.04
CA GLN A 253 2.91 -14.54 6.76
C GLN A 253 3.42 -15.96 6.93
N GLU A 254 4.38 -16.19 7.84
CA GLU A 254 4.95 -17.51 8.12
C GLU A 254 3.90 -18.47 8.69
N ARG A 255 3.11 -18.03 9.68
CA ARG A 255 2.06 -18.86 10.30
C ARG A 255 0.95 -19.20 9.31
N GLY A 256 0.50 -18.23 8.53
CA GLY A 256 -0.64 -18.37 7.62
C GLY A 256 -0.27 -18.79 6.20
N ASN A 257 1.02 -18.95 5.89
CA ASN A 257 1.54 -19.26 4.55
C ASN A 257 1.01 -18.29 3.46
N ALA A 258 1.02 -16.98 3.76
CA ALA A 258 0.55 -15.97 2.80
C ALA A 258 1.48 -15.87 1.59
N LYS A 259 0.93 -15.52 0.41
CA LYS A 259 1.73 -15.22 -0.78
C LYS A 259 2.73 -14.08 -0.50
N PRO A 260 4.05 -14.30 -0.68
CA PRO A 260 5.07 -13.31 -0.34
C PRO A 260 4.90 -11.98 -1.05
N GLU A 261 4.47 -11.98 -2.31
CA GLU A 261 4.27 -10.78 -3.12
C GLU A 261 3.13 -9.91 -2.57
N LEU A 262 2.03 -10.54 -2.15
CA LEU A 262 0.90 -9.84 -1.56
C LEU A 262 1.27 -9.23 -0.19
N MET A 263 2.01 -9.99 0.64
CA MET A 263 2.49 -9.47 1.92
C MET A 263 3.52 -8.35 1.74
N ALA A 264 4.39 -8.43 0.74
CA ALA A 264 5.33 -7.35 0.42
C ALA A 264 4.59 -6.05 0.08
N MET A 265 3.57 -6.10 -0.80
CA MET A 265 2.75 -4.91 -1.10
C MET A 265 2.02 -4.38 0.15
N PHE A 266 1.52 -5.25 1.03
CA PHE A 266 0.91 -4.83 2.30
C PHE A 266 1.90 -4.09 3.20
N LYS A 267 3.14 -4.60 3.33
CA LYS A 267 4.22 -3.96 4.08
C LYS A 267 4.64 -2.63 3.46
N ASP A 268 4.73 -2.55 2.14
CA ASP A 268 5.04 -1.33 1.39
C ASP A 268 3.98 -0.25 1.65
N ALA A 269 2.69 -0.60 1.52
CA ALA A 269 1.58 0.31 1.80
C ALA A 269 1.57 0.76 3.26
N PHE A 270 1.70 -0.16 4.21
CA PHE A 270 1.72 0.17 5.63
C PHE A 270 2.88 1.11 5.98
N SER A 271 4.07 0.83 5.44
CA SER A 271 5.24 1.69 5.61
C SER A 271 5.00 3.07 5.01
N ALA A 272 4.49 3.15 3.78
CA ALA A 272 4.20 4.42 3.13
C ALA A 272 3.21 5.28 3.93
N MET A 273 2.12 4.70 4.46
CA MET A 273 1.13 5.47 5.23
C MET A 273 1.66 5.96 6.59
N ASN A 274 2.72 5.34 7.12
CA ASN A 274 3.30 5.65 8.43
C ASN A 274 4.73 6.23 8.34
N ALA A 275 5.26 6.49 7.14
CA ALA A 275 6.66 6.86 6.92
C ALA A 275 7.01 8.27 7.44
N SER A 276 6.04 9.17 7.40
CA SER A 276 6.17 10.54 7.89
C SER A 276 4.80 11.05 8.31
N TYR A 277 4.72 11.83 9.37
CA TYR A 277 3.46 12.49 9.75
C TYR A 277 3.56 13.99 9.46
N PRO A 278 2.46 14.64 9.06
CA PRO A 278 2.44 16.09 8.89
C PRO A 278 2.94 16.74 10.17
N GLN A 279 4.03 17.50 10.07
CA GLN A 279 4.52 18.33 11.16
C GLN A 279 3.52 19.49 11.32
N GLY A 280 2.57 19.33 12.23
CA GLY A 280 1.59 20.37 12.53
C GLY A 280 2.29 21.63 13.07
N ALA A 281 1.95 22.79 12.49
CA ALA A 281 2.29 24.11 13.01
C ALA A 281 2.06 24.18 14.53
N SER A 282 2.98 24.84 15.24
CA SER A 282 3.02 25.08 16.70
C SER A 282 1.73 24.66 17.42
N LEU A 283 1.65 23.38 17.76
CA LEU A 283 0.46 22.83 18.38
C LEU A 283 0.31 23.45 19.78
N PRO A 284 -0.87 23.94 20.18
CA PRO A 284 -1.16 24.22 21.58
C PRO A 284 -0.81 22.97 22.40
N GLN A 285 -0.28 23.17 23.62
CA GLN A 285 0.22 22.11 24.52
C GLN A 285 -0.75 20.93 24.52
N ALA A 286 -0.44 19.89 23.73
CA ALA A 286 -1.35 18.77 23.58
C ALA A 286 -1.52 18.08 24.94
N LEU A 287 -2.75 17.66 25.24
CA LEU A 287 -3.14 17.01 26.50
C LEU A 287 -2.21 15.86 26.91
N THR A 288 -1.49 15.26 25.94
CA THR A 288 -0.74 14.01 26.05
C THR A 288 0.77 14.17 25.83
N ARG A 289 1.33 15.39 25.85
CA ARG A 289 2.78 15.62 25.63
C ARG A 289 3.66 15.41 26.86
N ASN A 290 3.18 14.72 27.88
CA ASN A 290 4.04 14.25 28.97
C ASN A 290 4.86 13.02 28.48
N PRO A 291 6.17 12.93 28.78
CA PRO A 291 6.98 11.75 28.48
C PRO A 291 6.35 10.41 28.88
N THR A 292 5.60 10.35 29.99
CA THR A 292 4.89 9.13 30.41
C THR A 292 3.82 8.71 29.39
N ASP A 293 3.02 9.66 28.91
CA ASP A 293 1.97 9.41 27.92
C ASP A 293 2.57 8.89 26.61
N GLN A 294 3.69 9.50 26.18
CA GLN A 294 4.37 9.12 24.95
C GLN A 294 4.86 7.68 25.03
N ASN A 295 5.55 7.29 26.11
CA ASN A 295 6.16 5.96 26.20
C ASN A 295 5.12 4.82 26.40
N MET A 296 3.95 5.13 26.96
CA MET A 296 2.83 4.18 27.12
C MET A 296 1.96 4.02 25.85
N GLN A 297 2.39 4.58 24.73
CA GLN A 297 1.71 4.47 23.43
C GLN A 297 2.70 3.97 22.36
N THR A 298 2.19 3.47 21.23
CA THR A 298 3.06 3.08 20.11
C THR A 298 3.72 4.28 19.45
N GLY A 299 3.06 5.45 19.47
CA GLY A 299 3.51 6.67 18.82
C GLY A 299 3.14 6.77 17.33
N LEU A 300 2.44 5.77 16.79
CA LEU A 300 1.82 5.86 15.45
C LEU A 300 0.43 6.49 15.54
N ALA A 301 -0.02 7.04 14.42
CA ALA A 301 -1.42 7.37 14.20
C ALA A 301 -2.31 6.14 14.40
N ASP A 302 -3.59 6.39 14.66
CA ASP A 302 -4.57 5.31 14.68
C ASP A 302 -4.80 4.77 13.27
N PHE A 303 -5.04 3.47 13.14
CA PHE A 303 -5.18 2.85 11.82
C PHE A 303 -6.04 1.59 11.86
N LYS A 304 -6.48 1.19 10.67
CA LYS A 304 -7.06 -0.12 10.38
C LYS A 304 -6.46 -0.64 9.09
N ALA A 305 -6.06 -1.90 9.10
CA ALA A 305 -5.47 -2.58 7.95
C ALA A 305 -6.06 -3.97 7.81
N SER A 306 -6.28 -4.40 6.57
CA SER A 306 -6.67 -5.76 6.25
C SER A 306 -5.99 -6.25 4.97
N LEU A 307 -5.70 -7.54 4.94
CA LEU A 307 -5.12 -8.26 3.83
C LEU A 307 -5.91 -9.55 3.62
N LYS A 308 -6.42 -9.77 2.41
CA LYS A 308 -7.17 -10.98 2.06
C LYS A 308 -6.66 -11.55 0.74
N GLN A 309 -6.09 -12.74 0.79
CA GLN A 309 -5.65 -13.46 -0.40
C GLN A 309 -6.85 -13.99 -1.19
N ALA A 310 -6.70 -14.07 -2.52
CA ALA A 310 -7.64 -14.79 -3.36
C ALA A 310 -7.71 -16.27 -2.95
N SER A 311 -8.92 -16.78 -2.79
CA SER A 311 -9.16 -18.17 -2.36
C SER A 311 -8.94 -19.15 -3.51
N GLU A 312 -8.30 -20.27 -3.23
CA GLU A 312 -7.98 -21.30 -4.23
C GLU A 312 -8.47 -22.67 -3.76
N SER A 313 -9.28 -23.35 -4.59
CA SER A 313 -9.68 -24.74 -4.36
C SER A 313 -8.76 -25.64 -5.17
N THR A 314 -7.57 -25.93 -4.64
CA THR A 314 -6.49 -26.63 -5.35
C THR A 314 -6.69 -28.15 -5.41
N ASN A 315 -7.56 -28.72 -4.56
CA ASN A 315 -7.78 -30.16 -4.48
C ASN A 315 -9.09 -30.61 -5.16
N PRO A 316 -9.06 -31.26 -6.34
CA PRO A 316 -10.26 -31.75 -7.01
C PRO A 316 -11.02 -32.83 -6.22
N MET A 317 -10.33 -33.64 -5.40
CA MET A 317 -10.98 -34.67 -4.59
C MET A 317 -11.63 -34.12 -3.33
N ARG A 318 -11.29 -32.89 -2.91
CA ARG A 318 -11.85 -32.22 -1.73
C ARG A 318 -12.09 -30.73 -2.00
N PRO A 319 -13.11 -30.37 -2.81
CA PRO A 319 -13.39 -28.96 -3.13
C PRO A 319 -13.76 -28.07 -1.94
N SER A 320 -14.08 -28.67 -0.78
CA SER A 320 -14.32 -27.95 0.47
C SER A 320 -13.03 -27.49 1.16
N GLU A 321 -11.88 -28.06 0.78
CA GLU A 321 -10.56 -27.63 1.28
C GLU A 321 -10.09 -26.45 0.44
N VAL A 322 -10.35 -25.25 0.97
CA VAL A 322 -10.02 -23.99 0.30
C VAL A 322 -8.75 -23.42 0.92
N ASP A 323 -7.80 -23.04 0.07
CA ASP A 323 -6.61 -22.30 0.43
C ASP A 323 -6.92 -20.81 0.49
N GLY A 324 -6.43 -20.13 1.53
CA GLY A 324 -6.70 -18.73 1.73
C GLY A 324 -5.95 -18.16 2.92
N PHE A 325 -5.84 -16.83 2.93
CA PHE A 325 -5.20 -16.07 3.98
C PHE A 325 -5.98 -14.79 4.20
N ALA A 326 -6.30 -14.46 5.44
CA ALA A 326 -6.90 -13.21 5.85
C ALA A 326 -6.24 -12.73 7.13
N TYR A 327 -5.76 -11.49 7.12
CA TYR A 327 -5.14 -10.84 8.27
C TYR A 327 -5.73 -9.46 8.46
N GLU A 328 -6.09 -9.13 9.70
CA GLU A 328 -6.59 -7.82 10.10
C GLU A 328 -5.75 -7.30 11.26
N VAL A 329 -5.40 -6.02 11.24
CA VAL A 329 -4.74 -5.34 12.35
C VAL A 329 -5.29 -3.93 12.51
N SER A 330 -5.43 -3.46 13.74
CA SER A 330 -5.88 -2.10 14.01
C SER A 330 -5.27 -1.55 15.28
N GLN A 331 -5.20 -0.22 15.33
CA GLN A 331 -4.86 0.55 16.50
C GLN A 331 -5.86 1.69 16.65
N LYS A 332 -6.35 1.90 17.87
CA LYS A 332 -7.23 3.02 18.20
C LYS A 332 -6.89 3.59 19.56
N THR A 333 -6.81 4.91 19.63
CA THR A 333 -6.52 5.69 20.82
C THR A 333 -7.73 6.53 21.17
N ARG A 334 -8.06 6.60 22.46
CA ARG A 334 -9.09 7.47 23.00
C ARG A 334 -8.49 8.31 24.10
N VAL A 335 -8.70 9.61 24.02
CA VAL A 335 -8.37 10.56 25.08
C VAL A 335 -9.69 11.10 25.62
N GLY A 336 -9.88 10.99 26.93
CA GLY A 336 -11.06 11.46 27.66
C GLY A 336 -10.66 12.28 28.86
N GLY A 337 -11.64 12.87 29.54
CA GLY A 337 -11.44 13.75 30.69
C GLY A 337 -11.92 15.18 30.47
N THR A 338 -11.89 15.98 31.53
CA THR A 338 -12.40 17.37 31.53
C THR A 338 -11.30 18.41 31.46
N SER A 339 -10.06 18.04 31.76
CA SER A 339 -8.91 18.95 31.78
C SER A 339 -7.61 18.21 31.45
N THR A 340 -6.50 18.93 31.27
CA THR A 340 -5.16 18.31 31.22
C THR A 340 -4.83 17.57 32.52
N LEU A 341 -5.34 18.02 33.67
CA LEU A 341 -5.06 17.46 34.99
C LEU A 341 -5.92 16.23 35.30
N ASP A 342 -7.12 16.18 34.72
CA ASP A 342 -8.11 15.12 34.89
C ASP A 342 -8.38 14.48 33.52
N ARG A 343 -7.49 13.58 33.11
CA ARG A 343 -7.53 12.94 31.79
C ARG A 343 -7.33 11.43 31.87
N SER A 344 -7.85 10.74 30.87
CA SER A 344 -7.62 9.31 30.66
C SER A 344 -7.19 9.06 29.22
N ILE A 345 -6.22 8.18 29.02
CA ILE A 345 -5.78 7.74 27.69
C ILE A 345 -5.93 6.22 27.64
N SER A 346 -6.58 5.72 26.59
CA SER A 346 -6.65 4.28 26.32
C SER A 346 -6.25 4.01 24.88
N GLN A 347 -5.25 3.16 24.67
CA GLN A 347 -4.84 2.70 23.35
C GLN A 347 -5.07 1.20 23.23
N VAL A 348 -5.84 0.82 22.21
CA VAL A 348 -6.18 -0.57 21.90
C VAL A 348 -5.52 -0.95 20.58
N GLN A 349 -4.79 -2.06 20.59
CA GLN A 349 -4.26 -2.71 19.40
C GLN A 349 -4.91 -4.09 19.29
N GLN A 350 -5.27 -4.50 18.08
CA GLN A 350 -5.88 -5.81 17.81
C GLN A 350 -5.32 -6.40 16.53
N SER A 351 -5.10 -7.71 16.52
CA SER A 351 -4.85 -8.47 15.29
C SER A 351 -5.67 -9.75 15.24
N SER A 352 -5.96 -10.20 14.01
CA SER A 352 -6.54 -11.52 13.76
C SER A 352 -5.97 -12.12 12.48
N LEU A 353 -5.68 -13.42 12.54
CA LEU A 353 -5.22 -14.22 11.41
C LEU A 353 -6.18 -15.38 11.20
N SER A 354 -6.64 -15.57 9.97
CA SER A 354 -7.33 -16.78 9.54
C SER A 354 -6.72 -17.27 8.23
N ALA A 355 -6.19 -18.48 8.23
CA ALA A 355 -5.59 -19.06 7.05
C ALA A 355 -5.89 -20.55 6.93
N SER A 356 -5.86 -21.04 5.70
CA SER A 356 -5.89 -22.45 5.38
C SER A 356 -5.02 -22.70 4.15
N PHE A 357 -4.24 -23.79 4.17
CA PHE A 357 -3.34 -24.10 3.07
C PHE A 357 -2.97 -25.59 3.03
N HIS A 358 -2.66 -26.07 1.83
CA HIS A 358 -2.06 -27.39 1.62
C HIS A 358 -0.53 -27.35 1.70
N LYS A 359 0.06 -28.36 2.35
CA LYS A 359 1.53 -28.55 2.42
C LYS A 359 1.90 -29.99 2.07
N GLY A 360 2.95 -30.20 1.28
CA GLY A 360 3.42 -31.54 0.95
C GLY A 360 3.96 -32.29 2.17
N LEU A 361 3.85 -33.63 2.19
CA LEU A 361 4.37 -34.44 3.30
C LEU A 361 5.90 -34.41 3.44
N ARG A 362 6.62 -34.05 2.36
CA ARG A 362 8.10 -34.08 2.28
C ARG A 362 8.76 -32.70 2.35
N GLY A 363 8.03 -31.60 2.55
CA GLY A 363 8.63 -30.27 2.62
C GLY A 363 7.69 -29.12 2.29
N GLU A 364 8.28 -27.94 2.05
CA GLU A 364 7.59 -26.65 1.97
C GLU A 364 6.84 -26.38 0.67
N LYS A 365 7.04 -27.19 -0.37
CA LYS A 365 6.33 -27.00 -1.65
C LYS A 365 4.87 -27.43 -1.52
N ALA A 366 3.98 -26.66 -2.15
CA ALA A 366 2.59 -27.04 -2.31
C ALA A 366 2.49 -28.41 -3.03
N PRO A 367 1.59 -29.31 -2.59
CA PRO A 367 1.39 -30.59 -3.25
C PRO A 367 0.74 -30.39 -4.62
N ALA A 368 1.13 -31.19 -5.61
CA ALA A 368 0.44 -31.26 -6.90
C ALA A 368 -0.74 -32.23 -6.77
N LEU A 369 -1.93 -31.69 -6.51
CA LEU A 369 -3.15 -32.46 -6.26
C LEU A 369 -3.96 -32.64 -7.55
N ASP A 370 -4.44 -33.85 -7.78
CA ASP A 370 -5.32 -34.20 -8.90
C ASP A 370 -6.44 -35.16 -8.46
N GLY A 371 -7.18 -35.75 -9.40
CA GLY A 371 -8.28 -36.67 -9.11
C GLY A 371 -7.88 -38.10 -8.71
N SER A 372 -6.58 -38.42 -8.65
CA SER A 372 -6.07 -39.75 -8.28
C SER A 372 -5.81 -39.87 -6.79
N ALA A 373 -5.89 -41.07 -6.22
CA ALA A 373 -5.55 -41.27 -4.81
C ALA A 373 -4.04 -41.03 -4.56
N GLU A 374 -3.21 -41.33 -5.56
CA GLU A 374 -1.75 -41.24 -5.54
C GLU A 374 -1.23 -39.80 -5.37
N SER A 375 -1.97 -38.80 -5.85
CA SER A 375 -1.62 -37.38 -5.65
C SER A 375 -1.96 -36.88 -4.24
N GLN A 376 -2.83 -37.57 -3.52
CA GLN A 376 -3.43 -37.10 -2.27
C GLN A 376 -2.56 -37.43 -1.04
N ASN A 377 -1.34 -36.88 -1.04
CA ASN A 377 -0.34 -37.02 -0.01
C ASN A 377 0.09 -35.64 0.51
N TYR A 378 -0.63 -35.11 1.50
CA TYR A 378 -0.48 -33.73 1.97
C TYR A 378 -0.94 -33.54 3.42
N LEU A 379 -0.62 -32.36 3.96
CA LEU A 379 -1.18 -31.78 5.16
C LEU A 379 -2.15 -30.68 4.74
N TYR A 380 -3.36 -30.67 5.29
CA TYR A 380 -4.23 -29.51 5.26
C TYR A 380 -4.12 -28.81 6.60
N VAL A 381 -3.61 -27.59 6.59
CA VAL A 381 -3.35 -26.79 7.79
C VAL A 381 -4.36 -25.66 7.84
N GLN A 382 -4.99 -25.47 9.00
CA GLN A 382 -5.89 -24.35 9.29
C GLN A 382 -5.37 -23.61 10.50
N VAL A 383 -5.28 -22.28 10.40
CA VAL A 383 -4.75 -21.38 11.43
C VAL A 383 -5.78 -20.34 11.78
N GLN A 384 -6.09 -20.20 13.07
CA GLN A 384 -6.93 -19.12 13.61
C GLN A 384 -6.23 -18.51 14.82
N ASP A 385 -5.79 -17.27 14.68
CA ASP A 385 -5.12 -16.54 15.75
C ASP A 385 -5.79 -15.19 16.01
N LYS A 386 -5.68 -14.72 17.26
CA LYS A 386 -6.14 -13.41 17.71
C LYS A 386 -5.17 -12.88 18.74
N ALA A 387 -4.95 -11.58 18.72
CA ALA A 387 -4.22 -10.90 19.79
C ALA A 387 -4.81 -9.52 20.09
N SER A 388 -4.65 -9.07 21.33
CA SER A 388 -5.01 -7.72 21.74
C SER A 388 -4.02 -7.14 22.75
N SER A 389 -3.87 -5.82 22.73
CA SER A 389 -3.10 -5.05 23.71
C SER A 389 -3.91 -3.80 24.07
N LEU A 390 -4.14 -3.59 25.37
CA LEU A 390 -4.82 -2.44 25.93
C LEU A 390 -3.85 -1.73 26.88
N ALA A 391 -3.40 -0.54 26.49
CA ALA A 391 -2.67 0.37 27.36
C ALA A 391 -3.62 1.42 27.93
N THR A 392 -3.59 1.64 29.24
CA THR A 392 -4.39 2.64 29.94
C THR A 392 -3.50 3.57 30.74
N LEU A 393 -3.88 4.84 30.76
CA LEU A 393 -3.36 5.89 31.62
C LEU A 393 -4.51 6.69 32.20
N GLY A 394 -4.39 7.06 33.46
CA GLY A 394 -5.36 7.91 34.16
C GLY A 394 -4.64 8.96 35.00
N TYR A 395 -5.18 10.17 34.97
CA TYR A 395 -4.70 11.30 35.76
C TYR A 395 -5.85 11.92 36.53
N LYS A 396 -5.56 12.36 37.75
CA LYS A 396 -6.46 13.15 38.60
C LYS A 396 -5.67 14.24 39.29
N ASP A 397 -6.15 15.48 39.21
CA ASP A 397 -5.44 16.66 39.74
C ASP A 397 -3.97 16.74 39.26
N GLY A 398 -3.69 16.22 38.05
CA GLY A 398 -2.36 16.15 37.45
C GLY A 398 -1.49 14.98 37.91
N MET A 399 -1.91 14.22 38.93
CA MET A 399 -1.20 13.04 39.41
C MET A 399 -1.59 11.81 38.59
N LEU A 400 -0.61 10.99 38.22
CA LEU A 400 -0.84 9.70 37.59
C LEU A 400 -1.53 8.77 38.60
N THR A 401 -2.71 8.24 38.24
CA THR A 401 -3.51 7.35 39.11
C THR A 401 -3.70 5.95 38.52
N ASP A 402 -3.50 5.80 37.22
CA ASP A 402 -3.56 4.51 36.52
C ASP A 402 -2.49 4.49 35.43
N ALA A 403 -1.75 3.38 35.34
CA ALA A 403 -0.85 3.11 34.23
C ALA A 403 -0.73 1.60 34.07
N SER A 404 -1.41 1.02 33.09
CA SER A 404 -1.41 -0.44 32.92
C SER A 404 -1.37 -0.86 31.46
N VAL A 405 -0.83 -2.05 31.21
CA VAL A 405 -0.92 -2.73 29.92
C VAL A 405 -1.47 -4.13 30.14
N SER A 406 -2.58 -4.44 29.46
CA SER A 406 -3.16 -5.78 29.43
C SER A 406 -3.04 -6.35 28.03
N GLN A 407 -2.48 -7.56 27.88
CA GLN A 407 -2.29 -8.21 26.59
C GLN A 407 -2.85 -9.62 26.62
N GLU A 408 -3.41 -10.04 25.49
CA GLU A 408 -3.95 -11.39 25.30
C GLU A 408 -3.58 -11.88 23.91
N ALA A 409 -3.20 -13.15 23.81
CA ALA A 409 -2.96 -13.82 22.54
C ALA A 409 -3.53 -15.24 22.58
N SER A 410 -4.15 -15.65 21.48
CA SER A 410 -4.63 -17.00 21.25
C SER A 410 -4.19 -17.45 19.86
N GLN A 411 -3.61 -18.64 19.78
CA GLN A 411 -3.17 -19.27 18.56
C GLN A 411 -3.78 -20.65 18.47
N ASN A 412 -4.30 -21.00 17.29
CA ASN A 412 -4.92 -22.29 17.07
C ASN A 412 -4.51 -22.85 15.72
N THR A 413 -4.01 -24.08 15.72
CA THR A 413 -3.64 -24.79 14.50
C THR A 413 -4.28 -26.17 14.45
N ARG A 414 -5.06 -26.41 13.40
CA ARG A 414 -5.59 -27.74 13.07
C ARG A 414 -4.85 -28.27 11.86
N THR A 415 -4.29 -29.48 11.96
CA THR A 415 -3.58 -30.12 10.85
C THR A 415 -4.19 -31.48 10.58
N GLN A 416 -4.64 -31.71 9.35
CA GLN A 416 -5.15 -32.98 8.88
C GLN A 416 -4.15 -33.59 7.91
N LYS A 417 -3.69 -34.81 8.18
CA LYS A 417 -2.74 -35.53 7.32
C LYS A 417 -3.47 -36.52 6.44
N TYR A 418 -3.19 -36.45 5.14
CA TYR A 418 -3.71 -37.37 4.14
C TYR A 418 -2.59 -38.18 3.50
N VAL A 419 -2.84 -39.48 3.35
CA VAL A 419 -1.97 -40.41 2.61
C VAL A 419 -2.86 -41.25 1.71
N MET A 420 -2.55 -41.26 0.42
CA MET A 420 -3.33 -41.95 -0.61
C MET A 420 -4.85 -41.64 -0.53
N GLY A 421 -5.20 -40.37 -0.30
CA GLY A 421 -6.59 -39.88 -0.26
C GLY A 421 -7.32 -40.11 1.07
N LYS A 422 -6.73 -40.85 2.00
CA LYS A 422 -7.32 -41.14 3.31
C LYS A 422 -6.72 -40.26 4.38
N ARG A 423 -7.57 -39.69 5.25
CA ARG A 423 -7.09 -38.99 6.45
C ARG A 423 -6.53 -40.02 7.41
N VAL A 424 -5.23 -39.93 7.69
CA VAL A 424 -4.52 -40.87 8.56
C VAL A 424 -4.20 -40.28 9.93
N ASP A 425 -4.21 -38.96 10.05
CA ASP A 425 -3.93 -38.26 11.31
C ASP A 425 -4.64 -36.90 11.33
N GLU A 426 -4.93 -36.41 12.53
CA GLU A 426 -5.49 -35.09 12.79
C GLU A 426 -5.00 -34.57 14.14
N THR A 427 -4.42 -33.38 14.13
CA THR A 427 -3.90 -32.73 15.33
C THR A 427 -4.51 -31.35 15.52
N PHE A 428 -4.65 -30.96 16.79
CA PHE A 428 -5.15 -29.66 17.21
C PHE A 428 -4.20 -29.09 18.27
N VAL A 429 -3.61 -27.94 17.99
CA VAL A 429 -2.59 -27.31 18.83
C VAL A 429 -3.08 -25.91 19.24
N PRO A 430 -3.81 -25.80 20.37
CA PRO A 430 -4.20 -24.52 20.93
C PRO A 430 -3.11 -23.98 21.85
N ALA A 431 -2.85 -22.68 21.79
CA ALA A 431 -2.01 -21.95 22.73
C ALA A 431 -2.69 -20.62 23.08
N GLN A 432 -2.71 -20.26 24.35
CA GLN A 432 -3.28 -18.98 24.78
C GLN A 432 -2.54 -18.45 26.01
N ALA A 433 -2.42 -17.14 26.12
CA ALA A 433 -1.84 -16.48 27.27
C ALA A 433 -2.43 -15.07 27.41
N SER A 434 -2.47 -14.61 28.66
CA SER A 434 -2.89 -13.26 29.02
C SER A 434 -1.97 -12.73 30.10
N VAL A 435 -1.60 -11.46 30.03
CA VAL A 435 -0.77 -10.80 31.04
C VAL A 435 -1.30 -9.39 31.28
N LYS A 436 -1.30 -8.97 32.54
CA LYS A 436 -1.55 -7.58 32.94
C LYS A 436 -0.34 -7.08 33.70
N ARG A 437 0.20 -5.95 33.27
CA ARG A 437 1.36 -5.28 33.87
C ARG A 437 0.91 -3.91 34.37
N ASP A 438 1.16 -3.64 35.64
CA ASP A 438 0.94 -2.35 36.28
C ASP A 438 2.27 -1.59 36.29
N TYR A 439 2.26 -0.37 35.77
CA TYR A 439 3.42 0.51 35.65
C TYR A 439 3.33 1.73 36.57
N LEU A 440 2.25 1.88 37.35
CA LEU A 440 2.02 3.06 38.18
C LEU A 440 3.19 3.29 39.14
N VAL A 441 3.55 2.28 39.93
CA VAL A 441 4.64 2.37 40.92
C VAL A 441 5.99 2.64 40.24
N LEU A 442 6.26 2.01 39.10
CA LEU A 442 7.50 2.20 38.36
C LEU A 442 7.61 3.62 37.81
N LEU A 443 6.51 4.16 37.27
CA LEU A 443 6.44 5.51 36.72
C LEU A 443 6.46 6.59 37.81
N GLU A 444 5.83 6.35 38.97
CA GLU A 444 5.90 7.23 40.13
C GLU A 444 7.31 7.29 40.72
N TYR A 445 7.98 6.15 40.86
CA TYR A 445 9.38 6.08 41.32
C TYR A 445 10.30 6.82 40.36
N ALA A 446 10.17 6.52 39.06
CA ALA A 446 10.86 7.19 37.98
C ALA A 446 10.71 8.72 38.02
N ALA A 447 9.49 9.23 38.24
CA ALA A 447 9.23 10.66 38.34
C ALA A 447 9.94 11.29 39.56
N LYS A 448 9.85 10.66 40.74
CA LYS A 448 10.45 11.16 41.99
C LYS A 448 11.99 11.19 41.97
N GLU A 449 12.63 10.20 41.38
CA GLU A 449 14.10 10.19 41.24
C GLU A 449 14.59 11.26 40.26
N SER A 450 13.83 11.49 39.17
CA SER A 450 14.16 12.53 38.19
C SER A 450 14.12 13.96 38.74
N GLU A 451 13.26 14.24 39.72
CA GLU A 451 13.20 15.54 40.39
C GLU A 451 14.36 15.75 41.39
N LYS A 452 15.01 14.67 41.83
CA LYS A 452 16.09 14.69 42.83
C LYS A 452 17.49 14.66 42.20
N SER A 453 17.63 14.15 40.98
CA SER A 453 18.93 13.95 40.33
C SER A 453 19.17 14.97 39.19
N GLU A 454 20.11 15.92 39.38
CA GLU A 454 20.73 16.63 38.25
C GLU A 454 21.83 15.78 37.55
N ASP A 455 22.10 14.58 38.06
CA ASP A 455 23.18 13.70 37.58
C ASP A 455 22.80 12.92 36.30
N ALA A 456 23.70 12.96 35.30
CA ALA A 456 23.51 12.41 33.96
C ALA A 456 23.32 10.87 33.91
N LEU A 457 23.77 10.16 34.94
CA LEU A 457 23.68 8.69 35.04
C LEU A 457 22.28 8.21 35.49
N GLU A 458 21.63 8.94 36.39
CA GLU A 458 20.28 8.60 36.88
C GLU A 458 19.20 8.97 35.84
N THR A 459 19.41 10.06 35.08
CA THR A 459 18.61 10.39 33.88
C THR A 459 18.69 9.32 32.79
N SER A 460 19.81 8.58 32.69
CA SER A 460 19.95 7.42 31.79
C SER A 460 19.03 6.27 32.20
N SER A 461 18.98 5.94 33.49
CA SER A 461 18.17 4.82 34.01
C SER A 461 16.67 5.02 33.79
N LEU A 462 16.18 6.26 33.94
CA LEU A 462 14.81 6.67 33.63
C LEU A 462 14.51 6.51 32.14
N LYS A 463 15.42 7.00 31.29
CA LYS A 463 15.29 6.94 29.84
C LYS A 463 15.27 5.49 29.35
N ASP A 464 16.06 4.61 29.96
CA ASP A 464 16.09 3.18 29.65
C ASP A 464 14.83 2.46 30.13
N ALA A 465 14.32 2.78 31.33
CA ALA A 465 13.06 2.23 31.83
C ALA A 465 11.86 2.64 30.94
N LEU A 466 11.78 3.92 30.55
CA LEU A 466 10.75 4.44 29.66
C LEU A 466 10.87 3.86 28.23
N ALA A 467 12.09 3.69 27.72
CA ALA A 467 12.32 3.08 26.41
C ALA A 467 11.91 1.59 26.36
N ASN A 468 12.06 0.86 27.46
CA ASN A 468 11.61 -0.53 27.60
C ASN A 468 10.08 -0.63 27.75
N LEU A 469 9.46 0.37 28.36
CA LEU A 469 8.02 0.42 28.56
C LEU A 469 7.26 0.50 27.22
N GLN A 470 7.76 1.26 26.25
CA GLN A 470 7.17 1.28 24.89
C GLN A 470 7.14 -0.12 24.24
N ALA A 471 8.18 -0.94 24.44
CA ALA A 471 8.19 -2.30 23.88
C ALA A 471 7.11 -3.19 24.50
N SER A 472 6.73 -2.91 25.74
CA SER A 472 5.72 -3.67 26.48
C SER A 472 4.29 -3.31 26.06
N VAL A 473 4.09 -2.14 25.45
CA VAL A 473 2.79 -1.66 24.94
C VAL A 473 2.44 -2.29 23.59
N ILE A 474 3.44 -2.57 22.76
CA ILE A 474 3.26 -3.11 21.41
C ILE A 474 2.61 -4.49 21.51
N LEU A 475 1.60 -4.72 20.67
CA LEU A 475 0.88 -5.98 20.55
C LEU A 475 1.83 -7.17 20.39
N GLN A 476 1.58 -8.22 21.17
CA GLN A 476 2.27 -9.50 21.06
C GLN A 476 1.29 -10.59 20.62
N GLU A 477 1.57 -11.22 19.48
CA GLU A 477 0.70 -12.25 18.88
C GLU A 477 1.10 -13.68 19.25
N ASP A 478 2.25 -13.86 19.89
CA ASP A 478 2.74 -15.15 20.38
C ASP A 478 2.42 -15.31 21.88
N PRO A 479 1.53 -16.24 22.26
CA PRO A 479 1.21 -16.53 23.65
C PRO A 479 2.45 -16.83 24.50
N SER A 480 3.46 -17.50 23.94
CA SER A 480 4.68 -17.88 24.69
C SER A 480 5.54 -16.67 25.09
N ALA A 481 5.43 -15.57 24.36
CA ALA A 481 6.12 -14.32 24.66
C ALA A 481 5.40 -13.48 25.73
N LEU A 482 4.13 -13.78 26.06
CA LEU A 482 3.38 -13.11 27.14
C LEU A 482 3.68 -13.69 28.53
N VAL A 483 4.13 -14.94 28.60
CA VAL A 483 4.38 -15.66 29.87
C VAL A 483 5.78 -15.39 30.44
N ARG A 484 6.63 -14.65 29.71
CA ARG A 484 8.00 -14.32 30.12
C ARG A 484 8.10 -13.07 30.98
#